data_AF-A0AAW0PTB3-F1
#
_entry.id   AF-A0AAW0PTB3-F1
#
_cell.length_a   1.000
_cell.length_b   1.000
_cell.length_c   1.000
_cell.angle_alpha   90.00
_cell.angle_beta   90.00
_cell.angle_gamma   90.00
#
_symmetry.space_group_name_H-M   'P 1'
#
loop_
_entity.id
_entity.type
_entity.pdbx_description
1 polymer ?
#
loop_
_entity_poly.entity_id
_entity_poly.type
_entity_poly.pdbx_seq_one_letter_code
_entity_poly.pdbx_strand_id
1 'polypeptide(L)'
;MVDREQLVQKARLAEQAERYDDMAAAMKSVTELNEALSNEERNLLSVAYKNKTTADGNEKKIEMVRAYREKIEKELEAVCQDVLNLLDDFLIKNCNETQHESKVFYLKMKGDYYRYLAEQGTYAAHSPIRLGLALNYSVFYYEIQNAPEQACLLAKTAFDDAIAELDTLNEDSYKDSTLIMQLLRDNLTLWTSDQQDEDAGEGNN
;
A
#
# COMPACT_ATOMS: atom_id res chain seq x y z
N MET A 1 17.53 -11.85 42.60
CA MET A 1 16.63 -13.02 42.51
C MET A 1 15.47 -12.61 41.63
N VAL A 2 15.14 -13.41 40.62
CA VAL A 2 13.94 -13.18 39.81
C VAL A 2 12.76 -13.60 40.67
N ASP A 3 11.83 -12.68 40.90
CA ASP A 3 10.67 -12.92 41.75
C ASP A 3 9.56 -13.59 40.93
N ARG A 4 9.10 -14.75 41.40
CA ARG A 4 8.06 -15.55 40.72
C ARG A 4 6.78 -14.74 40.52
N GLU A 5 6.41 -13.96 41.54
CA GLU A 5 5.17 -13.17 41.51
C GLU A 5 5.24 -12.08 40.45
N GLN A 6 6.40 -11.44 40.27
CA GLN A 6 6.64 -10.45 39.21
C GLN A 6 6.56 -11.08 37.81
N LEU A 7 7.07 -12.30 37.63
CA LEU A 7 6.98 -13.01 36.35
C LEU A 7 5.53 -13.36 35.99
N VAL A 8 4.75 -13.83 36.96
CA VAL A 8 3.32 -14.13 36.76
C VAL A 8 2.54 -12.85 36.48
N GLN A 9 2.83 -11.75 37.19
CA GLN A 9 2.21 -10.45 36.92
C GLN A 9 2.57 -9.94 35.51
N LYS A 10 3.82 -10.11 35.08
CA LYS A 10 4.26 -9.78 33.71
C LYS A 10 3.51 -10.60 32.67
N ALA A 11 3.29 -11.90 32.91
CA ALA A 11 2.50 -12.74 32.02
C ALA A 11 1.04 -12.26 31.91
N ARG A 12 0.40 -11.86 33.01
CA ARG A 12 -0.97 -11.29 33.00
C ARG A 12 -1.05 -9.99 32.22
N LEU A 13 -0.07 -9.10 32.38
CA LEU A 13 -0.02 -7.85 31.60
C LEU A 13 0.19 -8.12 30.10
N ALA A 14 1.04 -9.09 29.76
CA ALA A 14 1.26 -9.49 28.39
C ALA A 14 0.00 -10.12 27.76
N GLU A 15 -0.78 -10.88 28.53
CA GLU A 15 -2.09 -11.40 28.10
C GLU A 15 -3.07 -10.27 27.78
N GLN A 16 -3.20 -9.28 28.66
CA GLN A 16 -4.08 -8.11 28.45
C GLN A 16 -3.67 -7.27 27.23
N ALA A 17 -2.38 -7.28 26.90
CA ALA A 17 -1.83 -6.61 25.72
C ALA A 17 -1.79 -7.51 24.47
N GLU A 18 -2.32 -8.73 24.54
CA GLU A 18 -2.27 -9.75 23.48
C GLU A 18 -0.85 -10.06 22.95
N ARG A 19 0.17 -9.81 23.78
CA ARG A 19 1.59 -10.08 23.49
C ARG A 19 1.97 -11.49 23.93
N TYR A 20 1.48 -12.48 23.19
CA TYR A 20 1.62 -13.90 23.57
C TYR A 20 3.07 -14.42 23.57
N ASP A 21 3.98 -13.79 22.82
CA ASP A 21 5.41 -14.10 22.88
C ASP A 21 6.04 -13.75 24.22
N ASP A 22 5.75 -12.54 24.72
CA ASP A 22 6.25 -12.09 26.02
C ASP A 22 5.58 -12.84 27.16
N MET A 23 4.29 -13.18 26.99
CA MET A 23 3.56 -14.05 27.90
C MET A 23 4.22 -15.44 27.98
N ALA A 24 4.56 -16.04 26.84
CA ALA A 24 5.22 -17.35 26.79
C ALA A 24 6.63 -17.30 27.38
N ALA A 25 7.40 -16.24 27.13
CA ALA A 25 8.72 -16.04 27.72
C ALA A 25 8.66 -15.93 29.25
N ALA A 26 7.71 -15.13 29.78
CA ALA A 26 7.51 -14.98 31.21
C ALA A 26 7.08 -16.30 31.87
N MET A 27 6.11 -17.01 31.29
CA MET A 27 5.62 -18.29 31.82
C MET A 27 6.66 -19.41 31.71
N LYS A 28 7.55 -19.36 30.71
CA LYS A 28 8.73 -20.23 30.64
C LYS A 28 9.67 -19.99 31.83
N SER A 29 9.99 -18.74 32.14
CA SER A 29 10.81 -18.40 33.32
C SER A 29 10.16 -18.83 34.63
N VAL A 30 8.83 -18.73 34.77
CA VAL A 30 8.10 -19.26 35.95
C VAL A 30 8.29 -20.78 36.08
N THR A 31 8.24 -21.49 34.96
CA THR A 31 8.40 -22.95 34.92
C THR A 31 9.85 -23.37 35.23
N GLU A 32 10.83 -22.60 34.79
CA GLU A 32 12.27 -22.86 35.02
C GLU A 32 12.71 -22.67 36.48
N LEU A 33 11.88 -22.06 37.34
CA LEU A 33 12.10 -22.04 38.79
C LEU A 33 11.93 -23.43 39.45
N ASN A 34 11.48 -24.43 38.69
CA ASN A 34 11.41 -25.84 39.08
C ASN A 34 10.51 -26.13 40.30
N GLU A 35 9.49 -25.32 40.49
CA GLU A 35 8.45 -25.46 41.50
C GLU A 35 7.12 -25.81 40.82
N ALA A 36 6.23 -26.50 41.56
CA ALA A 36 4.93 -26.86 41.01
C ALA A 36 4.09 -25.62 40.61
N LEU A 37 3.46 -25.67 39.44
CA LEU A 37 2.57 -24.61 38.97
C LEU A 37 1.19 -24.73 39.62
N SER A 38 0.63 -23.60 40.05
CA SER A 38 -0.77 -23.47 40.47
C SER A 38 -1.72 -23.67 39.28
N ASN A 39 -3.02 -23.81 39.55
CA ASN A 39 -4.02 -23.94 38.48
C ASN A 39 -4.06 -22.70 37.58
N GLU A 40 -3.84 -21.51 38.14
CA GLU A 40 -3.82 -20.27 37.38
C GLU A 40 -2.60 -20.19 36.47
N GLU A 41 -1.41 -20.49 36.99
CA GLU A 41 -0.17 -20.48 36.20
C GLU A 41 -0.20 -21.52 35.08
N ARG A 42 -0.81 -22.70 35.31
CA ARG A 42 -1.03 -23.68 34.25
C ARG A 42 -1.95 -23.15 33.15
N ASN A 43 -3.00 -22.41 33.51
CA ASN A 43 -3.88 -21.79 32.53
C ASN A 43 -3.14 -20.71 31.72
N LEU A 44 -2.41 -19.82 32.38
CA LEU A 44 -1.59 -18.79 31.72
C LEU A 44 -0.58 -19.43 30.76
N LEU A 45 0.12 -20.49 31.19
CA LEU A 45 1.05 -21.22 30.34
C LEU A 45 0.36 -21.81 29.10
N SER A 46 -0.81 -22.42 29.28
CA SER A 46 -1.58 -23.00 28.18
C SER A 46 -2.06 -21.93 27.18
N VAL A 47 -2.56 -20.79 27.67
CA VAL A 47 -3.04 -19.68 26.84
C VAL A 47 -1.87 -19.09 26.03
N ALA A 48 -0.74 -18.84 26.69
CA ALA A 48 0.45 -18.28 26.08
C ALA A 48 0.94 -19.13 24.89
N TYR A 49 1.17 -20.42 25.11
CA TYR A 49 1.71 -21.29 24.07
C TYR A 49 0.70 -21.63 22.97
N LYS A 50 -0.60 -21.79 23.30
CA LYS A 50 -1.64 -21.97 22.28
C LYS A 50 -1.69 -20.77 21.33
N ASN A 51 -1.79 -19.56 21.85
CA ASN A 51 -1.92 -18.36 21.02
C ASN A 51 -0.63 -17.99 20.30
N LYS A 52 0.54 -18.23 20.90
CA LYS A 52 1.84 -18.09 20.23
C LYS A 52 1.92 -18.98 18.98
N THR A 53 1.55 -20.26 19.08
CA THR A 53 1.58 -21.16 17.90
C THR A 53 0.62 -20.76 16.79
N THR A 54 -0.54 -20.19 17.12
CA THR A 54 -1.49 -19.68 16.12
C THR A 54 -1.02 -18.39 15.46
N ALA A 55 -0.38 -17.49 16.23
CA ALA A 55 0.19 -16.25 15.72
C ALA A 55 1.35 -16.53 14.75
N ASP A 56 2.34 -17.34 15.17
CA ASP A 56 3.47 -17.75 14.33
C ASP A 56 3.00 -18.43 13.03
N GLY A 57 1.95 -19.26 13.11
CA GLY A 57 1.40 -19.96 11.96
C GLY A 57 0.71 -19.02 10.96
N ASN A 58 0.04 -17.98 11.44
CA ASN A 58 -0.57 -16.96 10.60
C ASN A 58 0.46 -15.99 10.01
N GLU A 59 1.46 -15.59 10.80
CA GLU A 59 2.53 -14.71 10.36
C GLU A 59 3.35 -15.36 9.22
N LYS A 60 3.74 -16.63 9.38
CA LYS A 60 4.43 -17.39 8.31
C LYS A 60 3.60 -17.53 7.04
N LYS A 61 2.27 -17.70 7.17
CA LYS A 61 1.37 -17.74 6.00
C LYS A 61 1.31 -16.39 5.29
N ILE A 62 1.20 -15.30 6.04
CA ILE A 62 1.21 -13.93 5.51
C ILE A 62 2.53 -13.64 4.81
N GLU A 63 3.66 -14.01 5.42
CA GLU A 63 4.99 -13.84 4.83
C GLU A 63 5.13 -14.64 3.52
N MET A 64 4.66 -15.88 3.48
CA MET A 64 4.67 -16.70 2.27
C MET A 64 3.81 -16.12 1.14
N VAL A 65 2.60 -15.61 1.47
CA VAL A 65 1.73 -14.93 0.50
C VAL A 65 2.40 -13.66 -0.03
N ARG A 66 3.03 -12.87 0.85
CA ARG A 66 3.75 -11.65 0.46
C ARG A 66 4.92 -11.95 -0.46
N ALA A 67 5.75 -12.94 -0.13
CA ALA A 67 6.89 -13.34 -0.95
C ALA A 67 6.46 -13.85 -2.34
N TYR A 68 5.36 -14.61 -2.41
CA TYR A 68 4.83 -15.09 -3.68
C TYR A 68 4.26 -13.95 -4.53
N ARG A 69 3.55 -13.00 -3.90
CA ARG A 69 3.05 -11.79 -4.56
C ARG A 69 4.21 -10.96 -5.15
N GLU A 70 5.26 -10.69 -4.37
CA GLU A 70 6.42 -9.93 -4.83
C GLU A 70 7.13 -10.62 -6.01
N LYS A 71 7.19 -11.95 -6.00
CA LYS A 71 7.75 -12.71 -7.12
C LYS A 71 6.95 -12.50 -8.41
N ILE A 72 5.62 -12.58 -8.33
CA ILE A 72 4.74 -12.35 -9.49
C ILE A 72 4.87 -10.90 -9.99
N GLU A 73 4.95 -9.93 -9.08
CA GLU A 73 5.12 -8.51 -9.41
C GLU A 73 6.40 -8.28 -10.21
N LYS A 74 7.54 -8.86 -9.79
CA LYS A 74 8.82 -8.77 -10.52
C LYS A 74 8.79 -9.45 -11.88
N GLU A 75 8.16 -10.62 -11.99
CA GLU A 75 8.03 -11.32 -13.26
C GLU A 75 7.20 -10.50 -14.26
N LEU A 76 6.10 -9.89 -13.81
CA LEU A 76 5.28 -9.04 -14.68
C LEU A 76 5.99 -7.73 -15.05
N GLU A 77 6.71 -7.13 -14.11
CA GLU A 77 7.52 -5.93 -14.38
C GLU A 77 8.55 -6.19 -15.48
N ALA A 78 9.28 -7.30 -15.39
CA ALA A 78 10.27 -7.69 -16.39
C ALA A 78 9.62 -7.83 -17.79
N VAL A 79 8.47 -8.51 -17.88
CA VAL A 79 7.74 -8.66 -19.15
C VAL A 79 7.27 -7.31 -19.69
N CYS A 80 6.73 -6.44 -18.84
CA CYS A 80 6.28 -5.12 -19.28
C CYS A 80 7.46 -4.27 -19.76
N GLN A 81 8.59 -4.29 -19.05
CA GLN A 81 9.78 -3.54 -19.43
C GLN A 81 10.38 -4.05 -20.74
N ASP A 82 10.40 -5.36 -20.97
CA ASP A 82 10.85 -5.95 -22.23
C ASP A 82 10.01 -5.43 -23.41
N VAL A 83 8.68 -5.39 -23.25
CA VAL A 83 7.80 -4.87 -24.31
C VAL A 83 7.98 -3.36 -24.51
N LEU A 84 8.12 -2.59 -23.43
CA LEU A 84 8.39 -1.15 -23.52
C LEU A 84 9.70 -0.86 -24.26
N ASN A 85 10.75 -1.63 -23.98
CA ASN A 85 12.04 -1.51 -24.67
C ASN A 85 11.91 -1.84 -26.16
N LEU A 86 11.18 -2.91 -26.51
CA LEU A 86 10.91 -3.25 -27.91
C LEU A 86 10.13 -2.13 -28.63
N LEU A 87 9.16 -1.54 -27.95
CA LEU A 87 8.37 -0.42 -28.47
C LEU A 87 9.26 0.80 -28.72
N ASP A 88 10.11 1.18 -27.77
CA ASP A 88 10.92 2.40 -27.86
C ASP A 88 12.12 2.27 -28.80
N ASP A 89 12.88 1.18 -28.68
CA ASP A 89 14.15 1.05 -29.40
C ASP A 89 13.95 0.62 -30.86
N PHE A 90 12.86 -0.10 -31.15
CA PHE A 90 12.64 -0.71 -32.46
C PHE A 90 11.36 -0.28 -33.15
N LEU A 91 10.19 -0.30 -32.48
CA LEU A 91 8.92 -0.13 -33.19
C LEU A 91 8.58 1.34 -33.45
N ILE A 92 8.61 2.17 -32.41
CA ILE A 92 8.28 3.61 -32.49
C ILE A 92 9.40 4.36 -33.22
N LYS A 93 10.66 4.05 -32.92
CA LYS A 93 11.82 4.71 -33.53
C LYS A 93 11.94 4.46 -35.04
N ASN A 94 11.54 3.28 -35.52
CA ASN A 94 11.57 2.95 -36.94
C ASN A 94 10.28 3.30 -37.69
N CYS A 95 9.28 3.92 -37.04
CA CYS A 95 8.10 4.40 -37.75
C CYS A 95 8.43 5.62 -38.59
N ASN A 96 8.23 5.51 -39.90
CA ASN A 96 8.42 6.60 -40.86
C ASN A 96 7.29 7.62 -40.73
N GLU A 97 7.49 8.85 -41.20
CA GLU A 97 6.47 9.92 -41.16
C GLU A 97 5.17 9.57 -41.88
N THR A 98 5.16 8.59 -42.79
CA THR A 98 3.97 8.16 -43.52
C THR A 98 3.17 7.04 -42.83
N GLN A 99 3.69 6.45 -41.74
CA GLN A 99 3.12 5.30 -41.04
C GLN A 99 2.36 5.71 -39.76
N HIS A 100 1.43 6.66 -39.89
CA HIS A 100 0.71 7.21 -38.74
C HIS A 100 -0.12 6.17 -37.97
N GLU A 101 -0.77 5.23 -38.66
CA GLU A 101 -1.62 4.21 -38.03
C GLU A 101 -0.80 3.26 -37.14
N SER A 102 0.35 2.77 -37.64
CA SER A 102 1.26 1.94 -36.85
C SER A 102 1.83 2.70 -35.65
N LYS A 103 2.18 3.98 -35.83
CA LYS A 103 2.71 4.81 -34.73
C LYS A 103 1.68 5.00 -33.62
N VAL A 104 0.41 5.25 -33.97
CA VAL A 104 -0.69 5.34 -33.00
C VAL A 104 -0.90 4.00 -32.29
N PHE A 105 -0.86 2.89 -33.02
CA PHE A 105 -0.99 1.55 -32.44
C PHE A 105 0.11 1.26 -31.40
N TYR A 106 1.38 1.53 -31.72
CA TYR A 106 2.49 1.31 -30.79
C TYR A 106 2.45 2.24 -29.57
N LEU A 107 2.05 3.51 -29.75
CA LEU A 107 1.87 4.43 -28.64
C LEU A 107 0.71 4.01 -27.71
N LYS A 108 -0.39 3.50 -28.28
CA LYS A 108 -1.47 2.91 -27.49
C LYS A 108 -0.96 1.72 -26.68
N MET A 109 -0.25 0.81 -27.34
CA MET A 109 0.33 -0.37 -26.68
C MET A 109 1.29 0.03 -25.56
N LYS A 110 2.15 1.03 -25.79
CA LYS A 110 3.04 1.61 -24.77
C LYS A 110 2.24 2.13 -23.56
N GLY A 111 1.14 2.83 -23.79
CA GLY A 111 0.23 3.28 -22.73
C GLY A 111 -0.39 2.11 -21.94
N ASP A 112 -0.78 1.03 -22.62
CA ASP A 112 -1.33 -0.17 -21.98
C ASP A 112 -0.31 -0.85 -21.04
N TYR A 113 0.96 -0.95 -21.45
CA TYR A 113 2.02 -1.53 -20.60
C TYR A 113 2.39 -0.63 -19.42
N TYR A 114 2.43 0.70 -19.58
CA TYR A 114 2.58 1.60 -18.44
C TYR A 114 1.40 1.55 -17.49
N ARG A 115 0.18 1.38 -18.00
CA ARG A 115 -1.01 1.17 -17.16
C ARG A 115 -0.87 -0.11 -16.33
N TYR A 116 -0.43 -1.22 -16.92
CA TYR A 116 -0.20 -2.46 -16.16
C TYR A 116 0.86 -2.29 -15.06
N LEU A 117 1.96 -1.58 -15.33
CA LEU A 117 2.98 -1.28 -14.33
C LEU A 117 2.48 -0.34 -13.22
N ALA A 118 1.57 0.59 -13.54
CA ALA A 118 0.94 1.47 -12.56
C ALA A 118 -0.10 0.73 -11.69
N GLU A 119 -0.90 -0.17 -12.27
CA GLU A 119 -1.88 -1.02 -11.55
C GLU A 119 -1.20 -1.96 -10.54
N GLN A 120 0.02 -2.41 -10.85
CA GLN A 120 0.80 -3.31 -9.98
C GLN A 120 1.49 -2.58 -8.81
N GLY A 121 1.41 -1.24 -8.74
CA GLY A 121 2.10 -0.46 -7.71
C GLY A 121 3.63 -0.51 -7.83
N THR A 122 4.16 -1.01 -8.96
CA THR A 122 5.60 -1.17 -9.24
C THR A 122 6.32 0.18 -9.30
N TYR A 123 5.61 1.21 -9.76
CA TYR A 123 6.09 2.57 -9.62
C TYR A 123 5.85 3.06 -8.19
N ALA A 124 6.92 3.49 -7.53
CA ALA A 124 6.86 4.21 -6.27
C ALA A 124 5.75 5.27 -6.30
N ALA A 125 5.11 5.52 -5.16
CA ALA A 125 3.89 6.33 -5.09
C ALA A 125 4.09 7.72 -5.72
N HIS A 126 5.33 8.21 -5.69
CA HIS A 126 5.78 9.46 -6.27
C HIS A 126 6.02 9.45 -7.79
N SER A 127 5.90 8.33 -8.51
CA SER A 127 6.21 8.31 -9.95
C SER A 127 5.29 9.24 -10.72
N PRO A 128 5.82 10.12 -11.60
CA PRO A 128 5.00 11.02 -12.40
C PRO A 128 3.92 10.29 -13.21
N ILE A 129 4.21 9.06 -13.65
CA ILE A 129 3.26 8.23 -14.42
C ILE A 129 2.10 7.77 -13.52
N ARG A 130 2.40 7.31 -12.30
CA ARG A 130 1.38 6.84 -11.35
C ARG A 130 0.52 7.99 -10.83
N LEU A 131 1.15 9.13 -10.52
CA LEU A 131 0.47 10.36 -10.13
C LEU A 131 -0.42 10.88 -11.27
N GLY A 132 0.08 10.89 -12.51
CA GLY A 132 -0.70 11.34 -13.68
C GLY A 132 -1.90 10.44 -13.96
N LEU A 133 -1.75 9.13 -13.77
CA LEU A 133 -2.87 8.20 -13.88
C LEU A 133 -3.92 8.42 -12.78
N ALA A 134 -3.49 8.59 -11.53
CA ALA A 134 -4.39 8.87 -10.41
C ALA A 134 -5.14 10.20 -10.61
N LEU A 135 -4.45 11.23 -11.13
CA LEU A 135 -5.07 12.50 -11.52
C LEU A 135 -6.16 12.29 -12.58
N ASN A 136 -5.84 11.63 -13.69
CA ASN A 136 -6.83 11.41 -14.75
C ASN A 136 -8.02 10.55 -14.29
N TYR A 137 -7.76 9.54 -13.46
CA TYR A 137 -8.81 8.63 -13.00
C TYR A 137 -9.71 9.27 -11.94
N SER A 138 -9.17 10.16 -11.09
CA SER A 138 -9.98 10.96 -10.17
C SER A 138 -10.88 11.95 -10.91
N VAL A 139 -10.36 12.64 -11.94
CA VAL A 139 -11.18 13.50 -12.81
C VAL A 139 -12.29 12.71 -13.49
N PHE A 140 -12.01 11.50 -13.98
CA PHE A 140 -13.04 10.63 -14.57
C PHE A 140 -14.15 10.28 -13.58
N TYR A 141 -13.81 9.94 -12.34
CA TYR A 141 -14.82 9.68 -11.31
C TYR A 141 -15.69 10.92 -11.03
N TYR A 142 -15.07 12.11 -11.00
CA TYR A 142 -15.76 13.35 -10.70
C TYR A 142 -16.67 13.77 -11.86
N GLU A 143 -16.11 13.96 -13.06
CA GLU A 143 -16.80 14.59 -14.18
C GLU A 143 -17.67 13.61 -15.00
N ILE A 144 -17.31 12.32 -15.05
CA ILE A 144 -17.96 11.36 -15.96
C ILE A 144 -18.88 10.40 -15.21
N GLN A 145 -18.42 9.85 -14.08
CA GLN A 145 -19.22 8.90 -13.30
C GLN A 145 -20.10 9.57 -12.25
N ASN A 146 -20.00 10.89 -12.08
CA ASN A 146 -20.70 11.66 -11.06
C ASN A 146 -20.54 11.05 -9.65
N ALA A 147 -19.33 10.59 -9.34
CA ALA A 147 -18.96 9.92 -8.11
C ALA A 147 -17.87 10.74 -7.36
N PRO A 148 -18.24 11.92 -6.82
CA PRO A 148 -17.28 12.90 -6.32
C PRO A 148 -16.54 12.42 -5.06
N GLU A 149 -17.19 11.66 -4.17
CA GLU A 149 -16.52 11.06 -3.00
C GLU A 149 -15.39 10.12 -3.40
N GLN A 150 -15.61 9.29 -4.42
CA GLN A 150 -14.62 8.33 -4.91
C GLN A 150 -13.46 9.03 -5.62
N ALA A 151 -13.75 10.11 -6.37
CA ALA A 151 -12.74 10.96 -6.98
C ALA A 151 -11.83 11.61 -5.92
N CYS A 152 -12.42 12.22 -4.89
CA CYS A 152 -11.71 12.87 -3.81
C CYS A 152 -10.87 11.87 -3.00
N LEU A 153 -11.42 10.69 -2.68
CA LEU A 153 -10.68 9.64 -1.99
C LEU A 153 -9.45 9.20 -2.80
N LEU A 154 -9.63 8.91 -4.09
CA LEU A 154 -8.55 8.47 -4.97
C LEU A 154 -7.45 9.54 -5.09
N ALA A 155 -7.83 10.80 -5.32
CA ALA A 155 -6.88 11.91 -5.43
C ALA A 155 -6.12 12.14 -4.11
N LYS A 156 -6.81 12.08 -2.97
CA LYS A 156 -6.21 12.25 -1.64
C LYS A 156 -5.24 11.13 -1.31
N THR A 157 -5.62 9.87 -1.53
CA THR A 157 -4.74 8.72 -1.30
C THR A 157 -3.47 8.80 -2.16
N ALA A 158 -3.60 9.14 -3.45
CA ALA A 158 -2.45 9.30 -4.33
C ALA A 158 -1.50 10.43 -3.88
N PHE A 159 -2.06 11.53 -3.36
CA PHE A 159 -1.28 12.65 -2.84
C PHE A 159 -0.55 12.30 -1.53
N ASP A 160 -1.26 11.69 -0.58
CA ASP A 160 -0.71 11.31 0.73
C ASP A 160 0.39 10.24 0.58
N ASP A 161 0.17 9.23 -0.27
CA ASP A 161 1.16 8.19 -0.56
C ASP A 161 2.43 8.79 -1.20
N ALA A 162 2.29 9.76 -2.11
CA ALA A 162 3.42 10.41 -2.76
C ALA A 162 4.20 11.33 -1.80
N ILE A 163 3.53 11.97 -0.84
CA ILE A 163 4.20 12.75 0.22
C ILE A 163 5.06 11.84 1.09
N ALA A 164 4.57 10.65 1.46
CA ALA A 164 5.28 9.74 2.36
C ALA A 164 6.62 9.25 1.80
N GLU A 165 6.79 9.27 0.48
CA GLU A 165 8.00 8.81 -0.21
C GLU A 165 8.79 9.96 -0.88
N LEU A 166 8.37 11.21 -0.71
CA LEU A 166 8.91 12.37 -1.43
C LEU A 166 10.42 12.61 -1.15
N ASP A 167 10.86 12.30 0.07
CA ASP A 167 12.26 12.45 0.51
C ASP A 167 13.25 11.48 -0.19
N THR A 168 12.72 10.50 -0.93
CA THR A 168 13.53 9.49 -1.63
C THR A 168 13.86 9.86 -3.08
N LEU A 169 13.33 10.98 -3.58
CA LEU A 169 13.44 11.41 -4.97
C LEU A 169 14.78 12.07 -5.31
N ASN A 170 15.25 11.88 -6.54
CA ASN A 170 16.30 12.70 -7.14
C ASN A 170 15.73 14.03 -7.66
N GLU A 171 16.60 15.03 -7.89
CA GLU A 171 16.20 16.41 -8.17
C GLU A 171 15.35 16.58 -9.45
N ASP A 172 15.59 15.75 -10.48
CA ASP A 172 14.83 15.78 -11.73
C ASP A 172 13.43 15.16 -11.54
N SER A 173 13.35 14.01 -10.87
CA SER A 173 12.06 13.34 -10.60
C SER A 173 11.21 14.13 -9.61
N TYR A 174 11.83 14.85 -8.67
CA TYR A 174 11.14 15.70 -7.70
C TYR A 174 10.31 16.79 -8.38
N LYS A 175 10.84 17.45 -9.41
CA LYS A 175 10.13 18.52 -10.13
C LYS A 175 8.89 18.01 -10.85
N ASP A 176 9.02 16.88 -11.54
CA ASP A 176 7.90 16.30 -12.30
C ASP A 176 6.81 15.76 -11.38
N SER A 177 7.19 15.09 -10.29
CA SER A 177 6.24 14.57 -9.29
C SER A 177 5.50 15.68 -8.56
N THR A 178 6.20 16.73 -8.12
CA THR A 178 5.58 17.84 -7.39
C THR A 178 4.62 18.66 -8.25
N LEU A 179 4.87 18.78 -9.56
CA LEU A 179 3.94 19.43 -10.48
C LEU A 179 2.60 18.69 -10.56
N ILE A 180 2.62 17.36 -10.61
CA ILE A 180 1.39 16.56 -10.71
C ILE A 180 0.67 16.50 -9.36
N MET A 181 1.42 16.44 -8.25
CA MET A 181 0.86 16.55 -6.90
C MET A 181 0.14 17.90 -6.70
N GLN A 182 0.70 18.98 -7.25
CA GLN A 182 0.07 20.31 -7.23
C GLN A 182 -1.29 20.29 -7.95
N LEU A 183 -1.39 19.65 -9.11
CA LEU A 183 -2.66 19.49 -9.83
C LEU A 183 -3.69 18.67 -9.05
N LEU A 184 -3.26 17.57 -8.41
CA LEU A 184 -4.14 16.77 -7.53
C LEU A 184 -4.68 17.62 -6.37
N ARG A 185 -3.84 18.46 -5.75
CA ARG A 185 -4.25 19.36 -4.67
C ARG A 185 -5.26 20.41 -5.15
N ASP A 186 -5.04 20.96 -6.33
CA ASP A 186 -5.89 22.01 -6.89
C ASP A 186 -7.28 21.44 -7.22
N ASN A 187 -7.34 20.23 -7.80
CA ASN A 187 -8.59 19.49 -8.00
C ASN A 187 -9.32 19.20 -6.69
N LEU A 188 -8.62 18.69 -5.67
CA LEU A 188 -9.22 18.42 -4.35
C LEU A 188 -9.81 19.68 -3.72
N THR A 189 -9.14 20.83 -3.87
CA THR A 189 -9.63 22.11 -3.35
C THR A 189 -10.91 22.53 -4.04
N LEU A 190 -10.96 22.42 -5.37
CA LEU A 190 -12.14 22.74 -6.18
C LEU A 190 -13.34 21.85 -5.82
N TRP A 191 -13.12 20.54 -5.77
CA TRP A 191 -14.18 19.56 -5.54
C TRP A 191 -14.75 19.62 -4.11
N THR A 192 -13.91 19.95 -3.13
CA THR A 192 -14.38 20.14 -1.75
C THR A 192 -15.11 21.46 -1.53
N SER A 193 -14.85 22.50 -2.34
CA SER A 193 -15.67 23.71 -2.34
C SER A 193 -17.03 23.48 -3.01
N ASP A 194 -17.08 22.76 -4.14
CA ASP A 194 -18.34 22.47 -4.84
C ASP A 194 -19.32 21.68 -3.96
N GLN A 195 -18.82 20.69 -3.21
CA GLN A 195 -19.64 19.90 -2.28
C GLN A 195 -20.21 20.71 -1.12
N GLN A 196 -19.49 21.74 -0.63
CA GLN A 196 -19.98 22.61 0.44
C GLN A 196 -21.10 23.54 -0.05
N ASP A 197 -21.06 23.94 -1.32
CA ASP A 197 -22.09 24.76 -1.94
C ASP A 197 -23.36 23.95 -2.28
N GLU A 198 -23.24 22.66 -2.61
CA GLU A 198 -24.39 21.76 -2.82
C GLU A 198 -25.12 21.41 -1.51
N ASP A 199 -24.39 21.08 -0.43
CA ASP A 199 -24.98 20.76 0.89
C ASP A 199 -25.68 21.98 1.54
N ALA A 200 -25.21 23.19 1.24
CA ALA A 200 -25.84 24.43 1.70
C ALA A 200 -27.16 24.75 0.97
N GLY A 201 -27.40 24.13 -0.19
CA GLY A 201 -28.60 24.33 -1.03
C GLY A 201 -29.80 23.46 -0.65
N GLU A 202 -29.59 22.30 -0.02
CA GLU A 202 -30.68 21.35 0.32
C GLU A 202 -31.37 21.62 1.67
N GLY A 203 -30.89 22.61 2.44
CA GLY A 203 -31.44 22.95 3.76
C GLY A 203 -32.66 23.89 3.77
N ASN A 204 -33.23 24.25 2.62
CA ASN A 204 -34.32 25.22 2.57
C ASN A 204 -35.36 24.89 1.48
N ASN A 205 -36.17 23.85 1.71
CA ASN A 205 -37.51 23.72 1.13
C ASN A 205 -38.43 22.85 1.99
#